data_AF-A0A5J9TRR4-F1
#
_entry.id   AF-A0A5J9TRR4-F1
#
_cell.length_a   1.000
_cell.length_b   1.000
_cell.length_c   1.000
_cell.angle_alpha   90.00
_cell.angle_beta   90.00
_cell.angle_gamma   90.00
#
_symmetry.space_group_name_H-M   'P 1'
#
loop_
_entity.id
_entity.type
_entity.pdbx_description
1 polymer ?
#
loop_
_entity_poly.entity_id
_entity_poly.type
_entity_poly.pdbx_seq_one_letter_code
_entity_poly.pdbx_strand_id
1 'polypeptide(L)'
;MAAADRLSALLDRVLRRVLSCLRAGDAARTSALSRRWRTLWLQADAVNLSTRSYWNVGYDGREAGRLLFRDAMAAVTAAGRCPVRRLSVDVDSSNHMDYCEDVMGSSPGMDAVLAAPATRRLEELCLHLYAEFASTCDYELPTRRLPCAASLRVLELAGCALGPPAAGAVFPRLDTLSLTSCNSSLVALQAMLDAAPNLATLRLDVFSFTAEEEELGLSYNDWHAAMSKRHVLLRCPRSMVAVTLLHCHDTDGIFLDAPGVRFLRYKGFLEHFPFTLSATPASGMPANLRHLDISFCTTWWCYNPPSSREEVPPPPHAVFWESIGSFSRLRFLKLKLLDINDIAVYPDHEGMFLKEFPGLKFIETKGSYEVDKRGAAVTLANFLHCCPSMQELRLKFKIHGDLYALPKGTHLSEERRAQVGLEKSTELLKRLKSETGTSACYSVDDDDRSCDDVDLLALQARSFPCLESYLRKIRLKFELEDFNCFEVKIAKFLVENALVLEEMEVHDGDQRVHDHIHRKLAIWRANSSNSKIDILGKQEPRM
;
A
#
# COMPACT_ATOMS: atom_id res chain seq x y z
N MET A 1 -50.04 -19.31 -0.85
CA MET A 1 -49.65 -18.17 0.02
C MET A 1 -48.49 -17.47 -0.66
N ALA A 2 -48.63 -16.18 -1.01
CA ALA A 2 -47.50 -15.40 -1.50
C ALA A 2 -46.41 -15.39 -0.42
N ALA A 3 -45.16 -15.66 -0.81
CA ALA A 3 -44.03 -15.61 0.10
C ALA A 3 -44.00 -14.25 0.82
N ALA A 4 -44.03 -14.26 2.15
CA ALA A 4 -44.04 -13.03 2.94
C ALA A 4 -42.83 -12.16 2.56
N ASP A 5 -43.09 -10.92 2.13
CA ASP A 5 -42.06 -9.95 1.78
C ASP A 5 -41.27 -9.56 3.04
N ARG A 6 -40.15 -10.27 3.27
CA ARG A 6 -39.26 -10.05 4.40
C ARG A 6 -38.54 -8.70 4.34
N LEU A 7 -38.43 -8.08 3.16
CA LEU A 7 -37.83 -6.74 3.02
C LEU A 7 -38.78 -5.67 3.54
N SER A 8 -40.09 -5.85 3.35
CA SER A 8 -41.11 -4.96 3.94
C SER A 8 -41.18 -5.02 5.47
N ALA A 9 -40.63 -6.05 6.12
CA ALA A 9 -40.53 -6.12 7.59
C ALA A 9 -39.37 -5.29 8.17
N LEU A 10 -38.41 -4.86 7.35
CA LEU A 10 -37.26 -4.08 7.80
C LEU A 10 -37.66 -2.65 8.15
N LEU A 11 -36.95 -2.04 9.12
CA LEU A 11 -37.11 -0.63 9.48
C LEU A 11 -36.59 0.30 8.38
N ASP A 12 -37.22 1.47 8.20
CA ASP A 12 -36.83 2.46 7.20
C ASP A 12 -35.35 2.83 7.25
N ARG A 13 -34.77 2.93 8.46
CA ARG A 13 -33.34 3.22 8.64
C ARG A 13 -32.43 2.19 7.97
N VAL A 14 -32.82 0.92 8.00
CA VAL A 14 -32.05 -0.17 7.38
C VAL A 14 -32.21 -0.10 5.88
N LEU A 15 -33.44 0.11 5.40
CA LEU A 15 -33.72 0.26 3.97
C LEU A 15 -32.97 1.44 3.36
N ARG A 16 -32.93 2.60 4.03
CA ARG A 16 -32.14 3.76 3.59
C ARG A 16 -30.65 3.44 3.50
N ARG A 17 -30.11 2.66 4.44
CA ARG A 17 -28.71 2.23 4.39
C ARG A 17 -28.44 1.30 3.21
N VAL A 18 -29.34 0.35 2.93
CA VAL A 18 -29.25 -0.50 1.75
C VAL A 18 -29.31 0.32 0.47
N LEU A 19 -30.28 1.24 0.36
CA LEU A 19 -30.43 2.14 -0.78
C LEU A 19 -29.22 3.06 -0.97
N SER A 20 -28.55 3.47 0.11
CA SER A 20 -27.32 4.29 0.04
C SER A 20 -26.13 3.57 -0.61
N CYS A 21 -26.19 2.24 -0.72
CA CYS A 21 -25.18 1.43 -1.42
C CYS A 21 -25.55 1.15 -2.89
N LEU A 22 -26.78 1.47 -3.32
CA LEU A 22 -27.24 1.24 -4.69
C LEU A 22 -26.90 2.42 -5.59
N ARG A 23 -26.82 2.16 -6.89
CA ARG A 23 -26.80 3.22 -7.91
C ARG A 23 -28.13 3.97 -7.89
N ALA A 24 -28.12 5.26 -8.21
CA ALA A 24 -29.30 6.12 -8.13
C ALA A 24 -30.49 5.56 -8.94
N GLY A 25 -30.23 5.05 -10.15
CA GLY A 25 -31.25 4.40 -10.97
C GLY A 25 -31.84 3.14 -10.34
N ASP A 26 -31.00 2.28 -9.76
CA ASP A 26 -31.45 1.04 -9.09
C ASP A 26 -32.21 1.35 -7.79
N ALA A 27 -31.76 2.35 -7.03
CA ALA A 27 -32.48 2.85 -5.87
C ALA A 27 -33.87 3.38 -6.25
N ALA A 28 -33.97 4.15 -7.34
CA ALA A 28 -35.26 4.63 -7.84
C ALA A 28 -36.17 3.50 -8.31
N ARG A 29 -35.63 2.47 -8.98
CA ARG A 29 -36.39 1.27 -9.41
C ARG A 29 -37.05 0.51 -8.27
N THR A 30 -36.50 0.58 -7.05
CA THR A 30 -37.14 -0.01 -5.86
C THR A 30 -38.53 0.57 -5.57
N SER A 31 -38.85 1.76 -6.11
CA SER A 31 -40.19 2.35 -6.05
C SER A 31 -41.30 1.47 -6.62
N ALA A 32 -40.96 0.52 -7.49
CA ALA A 32 -41.91 -0.45 -8.05
C ALA A 32 -42.30 -1.56 -7.06
N LEU A 33 -41.53 -1.78 -5.98
CA LEU A 33 -41.75 -2.88 -5.04
C LEU A 33 -43.03 -2.69 -4.22
N SER A 34 -43.23 -1.50 -3.63
CA SER A 34 -44.47 -1.17 -2.91
C SER A 34 -44.63 0.34 -2.72
N ARG A 35 -45.80 0.78 -2.26
CA ARG A 35 -46.07 2.21 -1.98
C ARG A 35 -45.06 2.83 -1.02
N ARG A 36 -44.55 2.05 -0.06
CA ARG A 36 -43.57 2.48 0.94
C ARG A 36 -42.23 2.84 0.28
N TRP A 37 -41.80 2.11 -0.74
CA TRP A 37 -40.49 2.31 -1.38
C TRP A 37 -40.42 3.52 -2.31
N ARG A 38 -41.57 4.02 -2.78
CA ARG A 38 -41.67 5.13 -3.73
C ARG A 38 -40.88 6.38 -3.33
N THR A 39 -40.80 6.66 -2.04
CA THR A 39 -40.12 7.85 -1.51
C THR A 39 -38.90 7.53 -0.65
N LEU A 40 -38.63 6.25 -0.37
CA LEU A 40 -37.52 5.88 0.53
C LEU A 40 -36.15 6.21 -0.05
N TRP A 41 -35.97 6.07 -1.36
CA TRP A 41 -34.71 6.40 -2.03
C TRP A 41 -34.42 7.91 -2.01
N LEU A 42 -35.46 8.76 -1.92
CA LEU A 42 -35.32 10.21 -1.74
C LEU A 42 -34.85 10.61 -0.35
N GLN A 43 -35.01 9.70 0.63
CA GLN A 43 -34.59 9.87 2.03
C GLN A 43 -33.21 9.25 2.31
N ALA A 44 -32.61 8.59 1.32
CA ALA A 44 -31.21 8.19 1.39
C ALA A 44 -30.33 9.42 1.12
N ASP A 45 -29.30 9.61 1.93
CA ASP A 45 -28.38 10.74 1.85
C ASP A 45 -27.20 10.50 0.88
N ALA A 46 -27.15 9.34 0.23
CA ALA A 46 -26.18 9.01 -0.80
C ALA A 46 -26.80 9.03 -2.21
N VAL A 47 -26.00 9.46 -3.18
CA VAL A 47 -26.26 9.36 -4.62
C VAL A 47 -25.04 8.74 -5.27
N ASN A 48 -25.20 7.54 -5.83
CA ASN A 48 -24.12 6.86 -6.55
C ASN A 48 -24.48 6.78 -8.03
N LEU A 49 -23.62 7.32 -8.89
CA LEU A 49 -23.81 7.44 -10.33
C LEU A 49 -22.72 6.62 -11.01
N SER A 50 -23.08 5.88 -12.07
CA SER A 50 -22.09 5.11 -12.80
C SER A 50 -22.47 4.91 -14.26
N THR A 51 -21.49 5.10 -15.16
CA THR A 51 -21.70 4.87 -16.61
C THR A 51 -21.97 3.42 -16.96
N ARG A 52 -21.62 2.47 -16.08
CA ARG A 52 -22.01 1.05 -16.21
C ARG A 52 -23.52 0.83 -16.30
N SER A 53 -24.32 1.82 -15.87
CA SER A 53 -25.79 1.80 -16.01
C SER A 53 -26.27 2.00 -17.45
N TYR A 54 -25.40 2.49 -18.34
CA TYR A 54 -25.69 2.87 -19.73
C TYR A 54 -24.84 2.08 -20.73
N TRP A 55 -24.49 0.82 -20.40
CA TRP A 55 -23.70 -0.07 -21.25
C TRP A 55 -24.27 -0.24 -22.68
N ASN A 56 -25.58 -0.03 -22.85
CA ASN A 56 -26.27 -0.12 -24.13
C ASN A 56 -25.91 1.01 -25.11
N VAL A 57 -25.26 2.08 -24.62
CA VAL A 57 -24.79 3.22 -25.42
C VAL A 57 -23.43 2.93 -26.06
N GLY A 58 -22.77 1.83 -25.68
CA GLY A 58 -21.45 1.48 -26.20
C GLY A 58 -20.40 2.52 -25.81
N TYR A 59 -19.54 2.87 -26.77
CA TYR A 59 -18.44 3.83 -26.59
C TYR A 59 -18.81 5.29 -26.87
N ASP A 60 -20.11 5.62 -27.00
CA ASP A 60 -20.54 7.02 -27.13
C ASP A 60 -20.53 7.69 -25.75
N GLY A 61 -19.38 8.23 -25.37
CA GLY A 61 -19.17 8.93 -24.10
C GLY A 61 -20.09 10.13 -23.94
N ARG A 62 -20.42 10.84 -25.02
CA ARG A 62 -21.31 12.02 -24.98
C ARG A 62 -22.74 11.63 -24.67
N GLU A 63 -23.29 10.60 -25.31
CA GLU A 63 -24.65 10.16 -24.95
C GLU A 63 -24.67 9.52 -23.56
N ALA A 64 -23.63 8.76 -23.19
CA ALA A 64 -23.52 8.20 -21.85
C ALA A 64 -23.47 9.30 -20.76
N GLY A 65 -22.68 10.36 -20.99
CA GLY A 65 -22.60 11.54 -20.12
C GLY A 65 -23.92 12.30 -20.05
N ARG A 66 -24.58 12.51 -21.19
CA ARG A 66 -25.91 13.14 -21.24
C ARG A 66 -26.93 12.38 -20.39
N LEU A 67 -26.97 11.05 -20.50
CA LEU A 67 -27.86 10.21 -19.70
C LEU A 67 -27.47 10.23 -18.22
N LEU A 68 -26.18 10.08 -17.92
CA LEU A 68 -25.63 10.09 -16.56
C LEU A 68 -26.02 11.38 -15.83
N PHE A 69 -25.73 12.54 -16.42
CA PHE A 69 -25.98 13.82 -15.78
C PHE A 69 -27.45 14.23 -15.82
N ARG A 70 -28.23 13.81 -16.82
CA ARG A 70 -29.70 13.92 -16.77
C ARG A 70 -30.26 13.20 -15.55
N ASP A 71 -29.86 11.95 -15.34
CA ASP A 71 -30.36 11.12 -14.23
C ASP A 71 -29.81 11.63 -12.89
N ALA A 72 -28.57 12.11 -12.87
CA ALA A 72 -27.98 12.79 -11.71
C ALA A 72 -28.81 14.03 -11.32
N MET A 73 -29.12 14.90 -12.28
CA MET A 73 -29.93 16.09 -12.06
C MET A 73 -31.34 15.71 -11.58
N ALA A 74 -31.97 14.70 -12.19
CA ALA A 74 -33.26 14.19 -11.73
C ALA A 74 -33.19 13.68 -10.28
N ALA A 75 -32.10 13.01 -9.89
CA ALA A 75 -31.92 12.49 -8.54
C ALA A 75 -31.69 13.58 -7.48
N VAL A 76 -30.90 14.62 -7.79
CA VAL A 76 -30.57 15.70 -6.85
C VAL A 76 -31.62 16.81 -6.81
N THR A 77 -32.46 16.94 -7.84
CA THR A 77 -33.56 17.93 -7.89
C THR A 77 -34.94 17.35 -7.64
N ALA A 78 -35.06 16.04 -7.40
CA ALA A 78 -36.34 15.40 -7.13
C ALA A 78 -37.09 16.03 -5.95
N ALA A 79 -38.40 16.23 -6.11
CA ALA A 79 -39.25 16.76 -5.06
C ALA A 79 -39.23 15.86 -3.82
N GLY A 80 -39.00 16.45 -2.63
CA GLY A 80 -38.91 15.71 -1.37
C GLY A 80 -37.57 15.01 -1.13
N ARG A 81 -36.55 15.27 -1.96
CA ARG A 81 -35.17 14.80 -1.76
C ARG A 81 -34.56 15.42 -0.50
N CYS A 82 -33.98 14.58 0.37
CA CYS A 82 -33.20 15.06 1.50
C CYS A 82 -31.82 15.55 1.04
N PRO A 83 -31.13 16.41 1.83
CA PRO A 83 -29.76 16.81 1.53
C PRO A 83 -28.85 15.59 1.28
N VAL A 84 -28.08 15.66 0.22
CA VAL A 84 -27.10 14.64 -0.17
C VAL A 84 -25.83 14.88 0.64
N ARG A 85 -25.43 13.89 1.42
CA ARG A 85 -24.18 13.87 2.20
C ARG A 85 -23.06 13.14 1.47
N ARG A 86 -23.38 12.18 0.61
CA ARG A 86 -22.40 11.44 -0.21
C ARG A 86 -22.79 11.47 -1.67
N LEU A 87 -21.86 11.85 -2.53
CA LEU A 87 -21.99 11.81 -3.98
C LEU A 87 -20.81 11.02 -4.52
N SER A 88 -21.11 9.92 -5.19
CA SER A 88 -20.12 9.10 -5.89
C SER A 88 -20.45 9.09 -7.38
N VAL A 89 -19.45 9.35 -8.21
CA VAL A 89 -19.54 9.30 -9.67
C VAL A 89 -18.42 8.38 -10.15
N ASP A 90 -18.80 7.32 -10.85
CA ASP A 90 -17.89 6.28 -11.35
C ASP A 90 -18.04 6.17 -12.88
N VAL A 91 -17.02 6.61 -13.60
CA VAL A 91 -16.95 6.57 -15.05
C VAL A 91 -15.87 5.57 -15.43
N ASP A 92 -16.29 4.49 -16.08
CA ASP A 92 -15.42 3.37 -16.45
C ASP A 92 -15.40 3.21 -17.97
N SER A 93 -14.19 3.19 -18.53
CA SER A 93 -13.90 3.00 -19.95
C SER A 93 -13.00 1.78 -20.12
N SER A 94 -13.41 0.84 -20.98
CA SER A 94 -12.56 -0.30 -21.38
C SER A 94 -11.48 0.06 -22.42
N ASN A 95 -11.40 1.33 -22.84
CA ASN A 95 -10.43 1.79 -23.84
C ASN A 95 -9.57 2.93 -23.28
N HIS A 96 -9.67 4.12 -23.87
CA HIS A 96 -8.91 5.31 -23.53
C HIS A 96 -9.74 6.29 -22.66
N MET A 97 -9.10 7.36 -22.20
CA MET A 97 -9.73 8.41 -21.38
C MET A 97 -10.62 9.35 -22.19
N ASP A 98 -10.58 9.30 -23.52
CA ASP A 98 -11.47 10.06 -24.42
C ASP A 98 -12.95 9.85 -24.08
N TYR A 99 -13.34 8.62 -23.74
CA TYR A 99 -14.68 8.32 -23.26
C TYR A 99 -14.99 9.06 -21.95
N CYS A 100 -14.07 9.07 -20.99
CA CYS A 100 -14.25 9.77 -19.72
C CYS A 100 -14.35 11.29 -19.92
N GLU A 101 -13.54 11.84 -20.83
CA GLU A 101 -13.57 13.25 -21.21
C GLU A 101 -14.90 13.62 -21.88
N ASP A 102 -15.37 12.83 -22.83
CA ASP A 102 -16.66 13.01 -23.49
C ASP A 102 -17.83 12.93 -22.50
N VAL A 103 -17.77 11.98 -21.55
CA VAL A 103 -18.75 11.86 -20.47
C VAL A 103 -18.74 13.13 -19.63
N MET A 104 -17.58 13.51 -19.08
CA MET A 104 -17.46 14.62 -18.14
C MET A 104 -17.64 16.00 -18.79
N GLY A 105 -17.40 16.12 -20.08
CA GLY A 105 -17.64 17.32 -20.91
C GLY A 105 -19.09 17.49 -21.36
N SER A 106 -19.99 16.55 -21.00
CA SER A 106 -21.41 16.65 -21.33
C SER A 106 -22.11 17.79 -20.61
N SER A 107 -23.21 18.30 -21.21
CA SER A 107 -24.07 19.31 -20.60
C SER A 107 -25.51 18.79 -20.47
N PRO A 108 -26.15 18.87 -19.28
CA PRO A 108 -25.59 19.37 -18.01
C PRO A 108 -24.41 18.51 -17.53
N GLY A 109 -23.45 19.12 -16.82
CA GLY A 109 -22.24 18.44 -16.35
C GLY A 109 -22.20 18.30 -14.83
N MET A 110 -21.04 17.89 -14.33
CA MET A 110 -20.78 17.72 -12.90
C MET A 110 -20.91 19.03 -12.11
N ASP A 111 -20.57 20.16 -12.74
CA ASP A 111 -20.73 21.50 -12.20
C ASP A 111 -22.20 21.81 -11.86
N ALA A 112 -23.14 21.43 -12.73
CA ALA A 112 -24.57 21.60 -12.49
C ALA A 112 -25.07 20.73 -11.31
N VAL A 113 -24.56 19.50 -11.19
CA VAL A 113 -24.88 18.59 -10.09
C VAL A 113 -24.36 19.13 -8.75
N LEU A 114 -23.13 19.64 -8.73
CA LEU A 114 -22.52 20.24 -7.53
C LEU A 114 -23.18 21.58 -7.15
N ALA A 115 -23.73 22.31 -8.10
CA ALA A 115 -24.48 23.55 -7.85
C ALA A 115 -25.90 23.32 -7.29
N ALA A 116 -26.42 22.09 -7.37
CA ALA A 116 -27.78 21.77 -6.94
C ALA A 116 -28.01 22.05 -5.43
N PRO A 117 -29.22 22.49 -5.02
CA PRO A 117 -29.49 22.77 -3.60
C PRO A 117 -29.26 21.57 -2.67
N ALA A 118 -29.54 20.36 -3.15
CA ALA A 118 -29.41 19.13 -2.35
C ALA A 118 -27.95 18.78 -2.03
N THR A 119 -26.98 19.20 -2.85
CA THR A 119 -25.55 18.90 -2.69
C THR A 119 -24.78 19.97 -1.91
N ARG A 120 -25.43 21.05 -1.46
CA ARG A 120 -24.79 22.12 -0.67
C ARG A 120 -24.20 21.67 0.67
N ARG A 121 -24.67 20.56 1.23
CA ARG A 121 -24.20 19.98 2.51
C ARG A 121 -23.45 18.66 2.29
N LEU A 122 -22.83 18.50 1.13
CA LEU A 122 -22.05 17.32 0.82
C LEU A 122 -20.90 17.17 1.82
N GLU A 123 -20.77 15.98 2.39
CA GLU A 123 -19.71 15.60 3.32
C GLU A 123 -18.66 14.73 2.62
N GLU A 124 -19.07 13.93 1.63
CA GLU A 124 -18.19 13.01 0.91
C GLU A 124 -18.40 13.14 -0.60
N LEU A 125 -17.32 13.48 -1.32
CA LEU A 125 -17.29 13.53 -2.78
C LEU A 125 -16.26 12.51 -3.29
N CYS A 126 -16.75 11.51 -4.03
CA CYS A 126 -15.92 10.49 -4.68
C CYS A 126 -16.12 10.61 -6.20
N LEU A 127 -15.08 10.97 -6.94
CA LEU A 127 -15.09 11.02 -8.40
C LEU A 127 -14.02 10.08 -8.92
N HIS A 128 -14.45 9.00 -9.57
CA HIS A 128 -13.55 8.00 -10.10
C HIS A 128 -13.72 7.91 -11.61
N LEU A 129 -12.65 8.24 -12.34
CA LEU A 129 -12.56 8.10 -13.78
C LEU A 129 -11.50 7.04 -14.05
N TYR A 130 -11.90 5.92 -14.65
CA TYR A 130 -11.01 4.81 -14.93
C TYR A 130 -10.99 4.51 -16.43
N ALA A 131 -9.80 4.31 -16.97
CA ALA A 131 -9.59 3.69 -18.26
C ALA A 131 -8.52 2.59 -18.17
N GLU A 132 -8.66 1.57 -19.01
CA GLU A 132 -7.74 0.42 -19.02
C GLU A 132 -6.35 0.79 -19.55
N PHE A 133 -6.25 1.72 -20.49
CA PHE A 133 -5.01 2.04 -21.21
C PHE A 133 -4.47 3.47 -20.98
N ALA A 134 -5.02 4.22 -20.04
CA ALA A 134 -4.55 5.58 -19.74
C ALA A 134 -4.77 5.93 -18.26
N SER A 135 -3.87 6.74 -17.70
CA SER A 135 -3.80 6.98 -16.26
C SER A 135 -4.57 8.21 -15.78
N THR A 136 -4.74 9.26 -16.59
CA THR A 136 -5.34 10.53 -16.17
C THR A 136 -6.26 11.12 -17.23
N CYS A 137 -7.40 11.68 -16.82
CA CYS A 137 -8.33 12.49 -17.62
C CYS A 137 -7.89 13.96 -17.58
N ASP A 138 -8.12 14.71 -18.66
CA ASP A 138 -7.99 16.18 -18.67
C ASP A 138 -9.13 16.90 -17.91
N TYR A 139 -10.08 16.16 -17.33
CA TYR A 139 -11.10 16.75 -16.47
C TYR A 139 -10.52 17.28 -15.15
N GLU A 140 -10.60 18.59 -14.98
CA GLU A 140 -10.29 19.28 -13.73
C GLU A 140 -11.53 19.45 -12.85
N LEU A 141 -11.45 18.95 -11.60
CA LEU A 141 -12.50 19.24 -10.63
C LEU A 141 -12.53 20.75 -10.33
N PRO A 142 -13.67 21.44 -10.49
CA PRO A 142 -13.77 22.90 -10.29
C PRO A 142 -13.77 23.27 -8.80
N THR A 143 -12.65 23.03 -8.12
CA THR A 143 -12.46 23.29 -6.69
C THR A 143 -12.69 24.75 -6.31
N ARG A 144 -12.41 25.68 -7.24
CA ARG A 144 -12.70 27.12 -7.10
C ARG A 144 -14.17 27.45 -6.83
N ARG A 145 -15.10 26.56 -7.20
CA ARG A 145 -16.54 26.82 -7.14
C ARG A 145 -17.30 25.81 -6.28
N LEU A 146 -16.61 24.99 -5.49
CA LEU A 146 -17.24 23.94 -4.68
C LEU A 146 -18.19 24.54 -3.63
N PRO A 147 -19.52 24.42 -3.80
CA PRO A 147 -20.48 25.03 -2.86
C PRO A 147 -20.50 24.35 -1.50
N CYS A 148 -19.98 23.12 -1.43
CA CYS A 148 -19.93 22.26 -0.26
C CYS A 148 -18.58 22.32 0.49
N ALA A 149 -17.67 23.23 0.16
CA ALA A 149 -16.34 23.31 0.77
C ALA A 149 -16.37 23.35 2.32
N ALA A 150 -17.37 24.04 2.90
CA ALA A 150 -17.53 24.16 4.34
C ALA A 150 -18.00 22.87 5.06
N SER A 151 -18.68 21.96 4.34
CA SER A 151 -19.20 20.70 4.89
C SER A 151 -18.38 19.49 4.50
N LEU A 152 -17.55 19.59 3.47
CA LEU A 152 -16.78 18.48 2.92
C LEU A 152 -15.78 17.93 3.94
N ARG A 153 -15.76 16.60 4.06
CA ARG A 153 -14.95 15.81 4.98
C ARG A 153 -14.03 14.86 4.24
N VAL A 154 -14.53 14.26 3.16
CA VAL A 154 -13.77 13.35 2.31
C VAL A 154 -13.82 13.85 0.87
N LEU A 155 -12.65 14.03 0.28
CA LEU A 155 -12.47 14.25 -1.15
C LEU A 155 -11.62 13.11 -1.71
N GLU A 156 -12.25 12.26 -2.51
CA GLU A 156 -11.61 11.14 -3.19
C GLU A 156 -11.71 11.34 -4.70
N LEU A 157 -10.55 11.44 -5.33
CA LEU A 157 -10.40 11.64 -6.76
C LEU A 157 -9.56 10.50 -7.33
N ALA A 158 -10.05 9.91 -8.42
CA ALA A 158 -9.26 8.97 -9.21
C ALA A 158 -9.33 9.33 -10.70
N GLY A 159 -8.18 9.32 -11.37
CA GLY A 159 -8.11 9.57 -12.82
C GLY A 159 -8.45 10.98 -13.27
N CYS A 160 -8.39 12.00 -12.40
CA CYS A 160 -8.75 13.38 -12.74
C CYS A 160 -7.74 14.41 -12.20
N ALA A 161 -7.82 15.64 -12.73
CA ALA A 161 -6.99 16.74 -12.32
C ALA A 161 -7.55 17.44 -11.07
N LEU A 162 -6.69 17.69 -10.08
CA LEU A 162 -7.02 18.52 -8.93
C LEU A 162 -6.76 19.99 -9.27
N GLY A 163 -7.84 20.75 -9.45
CA GLY A 163 -7.76 22.20 -9.66
C GLY A 163 -7.37 22.98 -8.41
N PRO A 164 -6.78 24.18 -8.55
CA PRO A 164 -6.46 25.04 -7.40
C PRO A 164 -7.74 25.54 -6.72
N PRO A 165 -7.80 25.55 -5.37
CA PRO A 165 -8.95 26.10 -4.66
C PRO A 165 -9.10 27.61 -4.94
N ALA A 166 -10.29 28.16 -4.66
CA ALA A 166 -10.49 29.60 -4.81
C ALA A 166 -9.57 30.36 -3.84
N ALA A 167 -9.15 31.57 -4.21
CA ALA A 167 -8.38 32.42 -3.32
C ALA A 167 -9.17 32.65 -2.01
N GLY A 168 -8.59 32.24 -0.88
CA GLY A 168 -9.24 32.33 0.44
C GLY A 168 -10.31 31.27 0.72
N ALA A 169 -10.49 30.26 -0.15
CA ALA A 169 -11.33 29.12 0.17
C ALA A 169 -10.77 28.37 1.38
N VAL A 170 -11.65 27.91 2.26
CA VAL A 170 -11.29 27.10 3.43
C VAL A 170 -12.15 25.85 3.43
N PHE A 171 -11.50 24.71 3.66
CA PHE A 171 -12.11 23.41 3.84
C PHE A 171 -11.98 23.02 5.33
N PRO A 172 -12.79 23.62 6.22
CA PRO A 172 -12.60 23.53 7.66
C PRO A 172 -12.88 22.12 8.22
N ARG A 173 -13.57 21.27 7.47
CA ARG A 173 -13.98 19.93 7.90
C ARG A 173 -13.30 18.81 7.12
N LEU A 174 -12.51 19.13 6.11
CA LEU A 174 -11.86 18.14 5.26
C LEU A 174 -10.85 17.38 6.11
N ASP A 175 -11.13 16.10 6.32
CA ASP A 175 -10.33 15.18 7.14
C ASP A 175 -9.52 14.21 6.27
N THR A 176 -9.99 13.91 5.05
CA THR A 176 -9.37 12.96 4.14
C THR A 176 -9.29 13.51 2.72
N LEU A 177 -8.08 13.53 2.17
CA LEU A 177 -7.78 13.82 0.77
C LEU A 177 -7.10 12.61 0.14
N SER A 178 -7.73 12.02 -0.88
CA SER A 178 -7.23 10.85 -1.60
C SER A 178 -7.19 11.14 -3.10
N LEU A 179 -6.00 11.09 -3.68
CA LEU A 179 -5.74 11.34 -5.09
C LEU A 179 -5.06 10.09 -5.67
N THR A 180 -5.73 9.40 -6.58
CA THR A 180 -5.24 8.14 -7.19
C THR A 180 -5.18 8.27 -8.71
N SER A 181 -4.01 8.12 -9.33
CA SER A 181 -3.81 8.39 -10.75
C SER A 181 -4.35 9.78 -11.11
N CYS A 182 -3.96 10.78 -10.33
CA CYS A 182 -4.41 12.17 -10.48
C CYS A 182 -3.22 13.05 -10.82
N ASN A 183 -3.48 14.18 -11.48
CA ASN A 183 -2.48 15.20 -11.73
C ASN A 183 -2.87 16.54 -11.08
N SER A 184 -1.87 17.37 -10.75
CA SER A 184 -2.08 18.74 -10.27
C SER A 184 -0.80 19.56 -10.39
N SER A 185 -0.90 20.89 -10.43
CA SER A 185 0.29 21.72 -10.22
C SER A 185 0.73 21.66 -8.75
N LEU A 186 2.02 21.87 -8.50
CA LEU A 186 2.54 21.93 -7.13
C LEU A 186 1.83 23.02 -6.32
N VAL A 187 1.59 24.18 -6.95
CA VAL A 187 0.86 25.30 -6.35
C VAL A 187 -0.57 24.91 -5.97
N ALA A 188 -1.29 24.19 -6.82
CA ALA A 188 -2.67 23.77 -6.54
C ALA A 188 -2.74 22.76 -5.38
N LEU A 189 -1.85 21.76 -5.36
CA LEU A 189 -1.79 20.79 -4.28
C LEU A 189 -1.42 21.45 -2.94
N GLN A 190 -0.42 22.34 -2.92
CA GLN A 190 -0.03 23.06 -1.71
C GLN A 190 -1.16 23.97 -1.22
N ALA A 191 -1.82 24.70 -2.12
CA ALA A 191 -2.98 25.53 -1.76
C ALA A 191 -4.14 24.72 -1.18
N MET A 192 -4.36 23.48 -1.64
CA MET A 192 -5.37 22.58 -1.07
C MET A 192 -4.99 22.14 0.35
N LEU A 193 -3.72 21.82 0.60
CA LEU A 193 -3.22 21.48 1.94
C LEU A 193 -3.33 22.65 2.90
N ASP A 194 -3.01 23.87 2.44
CA ASP A 194 -3.11 25.11 3.22
C ASP A 194 -4.57 25.48 3.54
N ALA A 195 -5.48 25.23 2.59
CA ALA A 195 -6.91 25.49 2.75
C ALA A 195 -7.63 24.47 3.68
N ALA A 196 -6.98 23.34 4.00
CA ALA A 196 -7.55 22.25 4.80
C ALA A 196 -6.83 22.08 6.15
N PRO A 197 -7.02 23.00 7.12
CA PRO A 197 -6.26 23.02 8.37
C PRO A 197 -6.52 21.83 9.31
N ASN A 198 -7.59 21.07 9.08
CA ASN A 198 -7.98 19.90 9.88
C ASN A 198 -7.74 18.57 9.13
N LEU A 199 -7.02 18.59 8.01
CA LEU A 199 -6.72 17.41 7.23
C LEU A 199 -5.94 16.41 8.09
N ALA A 200 -6.49 15.20 8.24
CA ALA A 200 -5.92 14.13 9.05
C ALA A 200 -5.23 13.07 8.20
N THR A 201 -5.73 12.83 6.98
CA THR A 201 -5.25 11.78 6.08
C THR A 201 -4.97 12.34 4.69
N LEU A 202 -3.76 12.11 4.20
CA LEU A 202 -3.36 12.38 2.81
C LEU A 202 -2.98 11.06 2.14
N ARG A 203 -3.56 10.78 0.97
CA ARG A 203 -3.20 9.66 0.12
C ARG A 203 -2.89 10.17 -1.29
N LEU A 204 -1.67 9.95 -1.75
CA LEU A 204 -1.23 10.12 -3.12
C LEU A 204 -0.83 8.74 -3.65
N ASP A 205 -1.45 8.30 -4.74
CA ASP A 205 -1.17 7.01 -5.39
C ASP A 205 -1.06 7.25 -6.90
N VAL A 206 0.08 6.93 -7.53
CA VAL A 206 0.33 7.24 -8.96
C VAL A 206 0.03 8.71 -9.27
N PHE A 207 0.48 9.62 -8.40
CA PHE A 207 0.23 11.05 -8.54
C PHE A 207 1.32 11.72 -9.40
N SER A 208 0.89 12.55 -10.36
CA SER A 208 1.76 13.29 -11.27
C SER A 208 1.60 14.81 -11.10
N PHE A 209 2.65 15.55 -11.43
CA PHE A 209 2.59 17.02 -11.44
C PHE A 209 2.29 17.52 -12.85
N THR A 210 1.58 18.64 -12.99
CA THR A 210 1.38 19.30 -14.29
C THR A 210 2.33 20.47 -14.46
N ALA A 211 2.62 20.84 -15.71
CA ALA A 211 3.43 22.02 -16.03
C ALA A 211 2.81 23.30 -15.47
N GLU A 212 3.65 24.20 -14.98
CA GLU A 212 3.22 25.54 -14.54
C GLU A 212 3.18 26.51 -15.74
N GLU A 213 2.51 27.67 -15.61
CA GLU A 213 2.33 28.63 -16.71
C GLU A 213 3.68 29.07 -17.34
N GLU A 214 4.73 29.19 -16.52
CA GLU A 214 6.08 29.55 -16.95
C GLU A 214 6.77 28.44 -17.77
N GLU A 215 6.22 27.23 -17.75
CA GLU A 215 6.78 26.01 -18.35
C GLU A 215 6.01 25.55 -19.59
N LEU A 216 4.85 26.15 -19.87
CA LEU A 216 4.01 25.84 -21.04
C LEU A 216 4.68 26.10 -22.39
N GLY A 217 5.85 26.77 -22.40
CA GLY A 217 6.69 26.97 -23.59
C GLY A 217 7.74 25.88 -23.84
N LEU A 218 7.88 24.90 -22.93
CA LEU A 218 8.83 23.79 -23.09
C LEU A 218 8.21 22.64 -23.88
N SER A 219 9.04 21.88 -24.60
CA SER A 219 8.62 20.57 -25.12
C SER A 219 8.30 19.64 -23.94
N TYR A 220 7.34 18.73 -24.12
CA TYR A 220 6.97 17.73 -23.10
C TYR A 220 8.20 16.98 -22.55
N ASN A 221 9.15 16.62 -23.44
CA ASN A 221 10.36 15.90 -23.04
C ASN A 221 11.29 16.77 -22.18
N ASP A 222 11.43 18.05 -22.50
CA ASP A 222 12.29 18.97 -21.76
C ASP A 222 11.69 19.28 -20.39
N TRP A 223 10.37 19.48 -20.34
CA TRP A 223 9.64 19.64 -19.10
C TRP A 223 9.75 18.40 -18.22
N HIS A 224 9.50 17.21 -18.77
CA HIS A 224 9.60 15.96 -18.02
C HIS A 224 11.03 15.73 -17.53
N ALA A 225 12.06 16.03 -18.33
CA ALA A 225 13.46 15.92 -17.93
C ALA A 225 13.86 16.94 -16.84
N ALA A 226 13.19 18.09 -16.78
CA ALA A 226 13.37 19.07 -15.71
C ALA A 226 12.66 18.61 -14.43
N MET A 227 11.38 18.21 -14.54
CA MET A 227 10.57 17.74 -13.41
C MET A 227 11.13 16.49 -12.75
N SER A 228 11.63 15.56 -13.55
CA SER A 228 12.22 14.31 -13.07
C SER A 228 13.41 14.49 -12.13
N LYS A 229 14.03 15.68 -12.14
CA LYS A 229 15.19 16.06 -11.30
C LYS A 229 14.81 16.99 -10.15
N ARG A 230 13.54 17.35 -9.99
CA ARG A 230 13.10 18.29 -8.95
C ARG A 230 12.83 17.57 -7.64
N HIS A 231 13.26 18.19 -6.55
CA HIS A 231 12.85 17.83 -5.20
C HIS A 231 11.61 18.63 -4.85
N VAL A 232 10.52 17.95 -4.50
CA VAL A 232 9.28 18.62 -4.08
C VAL A 232 9.17 18.55 -2.57
N LEU A 233 8.90 19.68 -1.91
CA LEU A 233 8.59 19.73 -0.48
C LEU A 233 7.15 20.18 -0.28
N LEU A 234 6.30 19.30 0.26
CA LEU A 234 4.93 19.63 0.64
C LEU A 234 4.85 19.99 2.12
N ARG A 235 4.22 21.12 2.43
CA ARG A 235 3.94 21.51 3.81
C ARG A 235 2.58 20.98 4.21
N CYS A 236 2.57 20.09 5.18
CA CYS A 236 1.36 19.44 5.66
C CYS A 236 0.83 20.14 6.92
N PRO A 237 -0.49 20.26 7.08
CA PRO A 237 -1.08 20.78 8.31
C PRO A 237 -0.70 19.91 9.52
N ARG A 238 -0.55 20.54 10.69
CA ARG A 238 -0.19 19.85 11.94
C ARG A 238 -1.21 18.81 12.39
N SER A 239 -2.46 18.91 11.92
CA SER A 239 -3.51 17.92 12.15
C SER A 239 -3.27 16.61 11.42
N MET A 240 -2.36 16.56 10.44
CA MET A 240 -2.12 15.38 9.63
C MET A 240 -1.52 14.25 10.47
N VAL A 241 -2.21 13.12 10.51
CA VAL A 241 -1.85 11.94 11.31
C VAL A 241 -1.40 10.77 10.43
N ALA A 242 -1.98 10.64 9.23
CA ALA A 242 -1.70 9.53 8.32
C ALA A 242 -1.33 10.02 6.92
N VAL A 243 -0.24 9.49 6.37
CA VAL A 243 0.18 9.74 5.00
C VAL A 243 0.38 8.43 4.27
N THR A 244 -0.14 8.36 3.05
CA THR A 244 0.10 7.27 2.12
C THR A 244 0.65 7.84 0.81
N LEU A 245 1.89 7.48 0.48
CA LEU A 245 2.53 7.82 -0.80
C LEU A 245 2.85 6.52 -1.54
N LEU A 246 2.24 6.32 -2.69
CA LEU A 246 2.39 5.10 -3.48
C LEU A 246 2.72 5.48 -4.92
N HIS A 247 3.83 4.96 -5.44
CA HIS A 247 4.20 5.07 -6.84
C HIS A 247 4.24 6.50 -7.41
N CYS A 248 4.60 7.48 -6.59
CA CYS A 248 4.82 8.87 -7.03
C CYS A 248 6.27 9.02 -7.51
N HIS A 249 6.49 8.98 -8.82
CA HIS A 249 7.83 8.88 -9.41
C HIS A 249 8.22 10.04 -10.33
N ASP A 250 7.30 10.93 -10.68
CA ASP A 250 7.51 12.02 -11.64
C ASP A 250 8.59 13.03 -11.24
N THR A 251 9.01 13.02 -9.98
CA THR A 251 10.02 13.92 -9.41
C THR A 251 11.14 13.11 -8.75
N ASP A 252 12.26 13.77 -8.44
CA ASP A 252 13.39 13.20 -7.70
C ASP A 252 13.07 13.20 -6.18
N GLY A 253 11.88 12.70 -5.83
CA GLY A 253 11.35 12.63 -4.47
C GLY A 253 10.28 13.66 -4.13
N ILE A 254 9.32 13.24 -3.31
CA ILE A 254 8.32 14.09 -2.66
C ILE A 254 8.59 14.04 -1.15
N PHE A 255 9.17 15.11 -0.63
CA PHE A 255 9.47 15.31 0.78
C PHE A 255 8.31 16.00 1.49
N LEU A 256 8.15 15.71 2.78
CA LEU A 256 7.01 16.19 3.57
C LEU A 256 7.46 16.90 4.84
N ASP A 257 7.01 18.14 5.02
CA ASP A 257 7.01 18.83 6.32
C ASP A 257 5.71 18.46 7.04
N ALA A 258 5.74 17.38 7.83
CA ALA A 258 4.55 16.77 8.41
C ALA A 258 4.79 16.28 9.86
N PRO A 259 4.98 17.20 10.82
CA PRO A 259 5.41 16.86 12.18
C PRO A 259 4.36 16.07 13.00
N GLY A 260 3.09 16.12 12.59
CA GLY A 260 1.98 15.43 13.24
C GLY A 260 1.85 13.94 12.91
N VAL A 261 2.56 13.46 11.87
CA VAL A 261 2.33 12.13 11.29
C VAL A 261 2.70 11.02 12.26
N ARG A 262 1.82 10.02 12.35
CA ARG A 262 1.97 8.82 13.18
C ARG A 262 1.93 7.53 12.37
N PHE A 263 1.33 7.58 11.18
CA PHE A 263 1.19 6.45 10.26
C PHE A 263 1.72 6.87 8.89
N LEU A 264 2.75 6.17 8.41
CA LEU A 264 3.26 6.35 7.06
C LEU A 264 3.16 5.03 6.32
N ARG A 265 2.54 5.08 5.14
CA ARG A 265 2.61 4.01 4.14
C ARG A 265 3.33 4.55 2.91
N TYR A 266 4.44 3.91 2.54
CA TYR A 266 5.27 4.33 1.43
C TYR A 266 5.51 3.18 0.46
N LYS A 267 5.33 3.44 -0.83
CA LYS A 267 5.78 2.53 -1.89
C LYS A 267 6.48 3.33 -2.98
N GLY A 268 7.79 3.16 -3.10
CA GLY A 268 8.59 3.92 -4.06
C GLY A 268 10.08 3.59 -3.97
N PHE A 269 10.95 4.46 -4.47
CA PHE A 269 12.41 4.30 -4.36
C PHE A 269 12.91 4.60 -2.95
N LEU A 270 13.99 3.96 -2.51
CA LEU A 270 14.54 4.20 -1.16
C LEU A 270 15.08 5.61 -1.01
N GLU A 271 15.72 6.11 -2.06
CA GLU A 271 16.34 7.43 -2.18
C GLU A 271 15.29 8.54 -2.15
N HIS A 272 14.05 8.24 -2.56
CA HIS A 272 12.93 9.19 -2.59
C HIS A 272 12.06 9.11 -1.33
N PHE A 273 12.55 8.45 -0.27
CA PHE A 273 11.80 8.32 0.98
C PHE A 273 11.41 9.72 1.51
N PRO A 274 10.14 9.94 1.88
CA PRO A 274 9.58 11.29 2.05
C PRO A 274 10.11 12.09 3.25
N PHE A 275 10.96 11.47 4.08
CA PHE A 275 11.49 12.07 5.29
C PHE A 275 13.00 11.82 5.36
N THR A 276 13.78 12.84 5.05
CA THR A 276 15.25 12.81 5.13
C THR A 276 15.74 14.04 5.90
N LEU A 277 16.88 13.89 6.59
CA LEU A 277 17.52 15.00 7.32
C LEU A 277 18.02 16.11 6.39
N SER A 278 18.32 15.79 5.14
CA SER A 278 18.82 16.73 4.12
C SER A 278 17.71 17.57 3.48
N ALA A 279 16.54 16.99 3.26
CA ALA A 279 15.46 17.63 2.49
C ALA A 279 14.29 18.12 3.36
N THR A 280 14.16 17.64 4.59
CA THR A 280 13.07 18.04 5.49
C THR A 280 13.59 18.90 6.64
N PRO A 281 12.99 20.08 6.91
CA PRO A 281 13.33 20.87 8.08
C PRO A 281 13.17 20.05 9.36
N ALA A 282 14.06 20.26 10.35
CA ALA A 282 13.99 19.54 11.63
C ALA A 282 12.63 19.72 12.35
N SER A 283 11.98 20.87 12.19
CA SER A 283 10.64 21.14 12.72
C SER A 283 9.52 20.36 12.04
N GLY A 284 9.76 19.84 10.83
CA GLY A 284 8.82 19.09 10.01
C GLY A 284 8.98 17.57 10.10
N MET A 285 10.06 17.09 10.73
CA MET A 285 10.27 15.67 10.98
C MET A 285 9.19 15.09 11.91
N PRO A 286 8.57 13.94 11.57
CA PRO A 286 7.55 13.32 12.40
C PRO A 286 8.18 12.57 13.59
N ALA A 287 8.55 13.32 14.64
CA ALA A 287 9.15 12.78 15.86
C ALA A 287 8.27 11.73 16.57
N ASN A 288 6.97 11.68 16.27
CA ASN A 288 5.98 10.77 16.85
C ASN A 288 5.53 9.65 15.89
N LEU A 289 6.28 9.37 14.82
CA LEU A 289 5.96 8.28 13.90
C LEU A 289 5.92 6.94 14.67
N ARG A 290 4.80 6.21 14.57
CA ARG A 290 4.56 4.95 15.31
C ARG A 290 4.41 3.75 14.39
N HIS A 291 3.83 3.95 13.21
CA HIS A 291 3.57 2.89 12.24
C HIS A 291 4.18 3.25 10.89
N LEU A 292 4.95 2.33 10.36
CA LEU A 292 5.64 2.48 9.10
C LEU A 292 5.42 1.20 8.26
N ASP A 293 4.78 1.35 7.10
CA ASP A 293 4.60 0.28 6.10
C ASP A 293 5.28 0.70 4.80
N ILE A 294 6.44 0.11 4.51
CA ILE A 294 7.28 0.47 3.38
C ILE A 294 7.40 -0.70 2.41
N SER A 295 7.30 -0.41 1.12
CA SER A 295 7.63 -1.32 0.02
C SER A 295 8.51 -0.62 -1.00
N PHE A 296 9.76 -1.04 -1.17
CA PHE A 296 10.63 -0.43 -2.16
C PHE A 296 10.45 -1.00 -3.57
N CYS A 297 10.56 -0.15 -4.59
CA CYS A 297 10.42 -0.48 -6.02
C CYS A 297 11.79 -0.66 -6.69
N THR A 298 11.87 -1.51 -7.72
CA THR A 298 13.12 -1.82 -8.46
C THR A 298 12.98 -1.89 -10.00
N THR A 299 11.88 -1.34 -10.56
CA THR A 299 11.49 -1.09 -12.00
C THR A 299 11.35 -2.29 -12.97
N TRP A 300 10.21 -2.49 -13.68
CA TRP A 300 9.77 -1.83 -14.95
C TRP A 300 8.57 -0.86 -14.87
N TRP A 301 7.79 -0.84 -13.78
CA TRP A 301 6.53 -0.08 -13.69
C TRP A 301 6.68 1.35 -13.13
N CYS A 302 7.88 1.71 -12.66
CA CYS A 302 8.17 3.04 -12.13
C CYS A 302 9.05 3.79 -13.14
N TYR A 303 8.48 4.76 -13.82
CA TYR A 303 9.20 5.62 -14.76
C TYR A 303 9.88 6.72 -13.94
N ASN A 304 11.17 6.97 -14.16
CA ASN A 304 12.06 7.88 -13.41
C ASN A 304 12.77 7.30 -12.16
N PRO A 305 13.85 6.51 -12.35
CA PRO A 305 14.74 6.10 -11.26
C PRO A 305 15.50 7.30 -10.67
N PRO A 306 16.05 7.18 -9.44
CA PRO A 306 16.79 8.24 -8.78
C PRO A 306 17.89 8.81 -9.67
N SER A 307 17.99 10.14 -9.72
CA SER A 307 19.05 10.78 -10.49
C SER A 307 20.41 10.51 -9.83
N SER A 308 21.34 9.85 -10.52
CA SER A 308 22.69 9.62 -10.01
C SER A 308 23.46 10.94 -9.96
N ARG A 309 23.27 11.72 -8.89
CA ARG A 309 23.98 13.00 -8.68
C ARG A 309 25.43 12.81 -8.22
N GLU A 310 25.76 11.62 -7.73
CA GLU A 310 27.09 11.26 -7.23
C GLU A 310 27.76 10.22 -8.14
N GLU A 311 29.10 10.28 -8.28
CA GLU A 311 29.90 9.30 -9.04
C GLU A 311 29.76 7.88 -8.47
N VAL A 312 29.50 7.76 -7.16
CA VAL A 312 29.20 6.50 -6.47
C VAL A 312 28.04 6.75 -5.49
N PRO A 313 26.83 6.24 -5.75
CA PRO A 313 25.70 6.42 -4.85
C PRO A 313 25.95 5.73 -3.50
N PRO A 314 25.42 6.29 -2.38
CA PRO A 314 25.56 5.67 -1.07
C PRO A 314 24.94 4.27 -1.08
N PRO A 315 25.51 3.32 -0.31
CA PRO A 315 24.97 1.97 -0.29
C PRO A 315 23.55 1.98 0.30
N PRO A 316 22.63 1.11 -0.16
CA PRO A 316 21.23 1.16 0.27
C PRO A 316 21.03 1.04 1.78
N HIS A 317 21.86 0.25 2.48
CA HIS A 317 21.80 0.15 3.93
C HIS A 317 22.08 1.50 4.61
N ALA A 318 23.01 2.32 4.08
CA ALA A 318 23.29 3.63 4.66
C ALA A 318 22.06 4.55 4.57
N VAL A 319 21.44 4.62 3.38
CA VAL A 319 20.22 5.42 3.15
C VAL A 319 19.06 4.94 4.02
N PHE A 320 18.89 3.61 4.13
CA PHE A 320 17.85 3.00 4.95
C PHE A 320 18.01 3.35 6.44
N TRP A 321 19.19 3.11 7.01
CA TRP A 321 19.42 3.30 8.44
C TRP A 321 19.52 4.78 8.82
N GLU A 322 19.96 5.65 7.92
CA GLU A 322 19.92 7.11 8.13
C GLU A 322 18.48 7.63 8.14
N SER A 323 17.67 7.23 7.16
CA SER A 323 16.31 7.75 6.99
C SER A 323 15.35 7.15 8.02
N ILE A 324 15.26 5.82 8.08
CA ILE A 324 14.26 5.12 8.90
C ILE A 324 14.74 4.95 10.34
N GLY A 325 16.05 4.77 10.54
CA GLY A 325 16.66 4.68 11.87
C GLY A 325 16.52 5.95 12.72
N SER A 326 16.17 7.08 12.10
CA SER A 326 15.87 8.33 12.82
C SER A 326 14.61 8.26 13.70
N PHE A 327 13.69 7.33 13.45
CA PHE A 327 12.38 7.25 14.13
C PHE A 327 12.40 6.42 15.41
N SER A 328 12.96 6.97 16.48
CA SER A 328 13.08 6.29 17.80
C SER A 328 11.75 5.88 18.47
N ARG A 329 10.62 6.49 18.10
CA ARG A 329 9.27 6.20 18.65
C ARG A 329 8.48 5.15 17.85
N LEU A 330 9.10 4.56 16.82
CA LEU A 330 8.47 3.55 15.98
C LEU A 330 8.07 2.33 16.80
N ARG A 331 6.85 1.83 16.59
CA ARG A 331 6.29 0.65 17.28
C ARG A 331 6.01 -0.50 16.34
N PHE A 332 5.66 -0.18 15.10
CA PHE A 332 5.29 -1.11 14.05
C PHE A 332 6.06 -0.79 12.79
N LEU A 333 6.83 -1.76 12.29
CA LEU A 333 7.55 -1.67 11.03
C LEU A 333 7.13 -2.84 10.14
N LYS A 334 6.58 -2.54 8.98
CA LYS A 334 6.40 -3.51 7.91
C LYS A 334 7.27 -3.07 6.74
N LEU A 335 8.12 -3.99 6.29
CA LEU A 335 9.15 -3.73 5.32
C LEU A 335 9.09 -4.78 4.22
N LYS A 336 8.86 -4.34 3.00
CA LYS A 336 8.97 -5.15 1.79
C LYS A 336 10.16 -4.67 0.97
N LEU A 337 11.18 -5.51 0.91
CA LEU A 337 12.37 -5.36 0.08
C LEU A 337 12.28 -6.29 -1.13
N LEU A 338 13.02 -5.98 -2.18
CA LEU A 338 13.30 -6.97 -3.23
C LEU A 338 14.23 -8.02 -2.64
N ASP A 339 15.41 -7.57 -2.19
CA ASP A 339 16.42 -8.38 -1.54
C ASP A 339 16.66 -7.86 -0.11
N ILE A 340 16.59 -8.74 0.88
CA ILE A 340 16.83 -8.41 2.27
C ILE A 340 18.30 -8.03 2.57
N ASN A 341 19.21 -8.43 1.69
CA ASN A 341 20.64 -8.12 1.78
C ASN A 341 20.94 -6.63 1.60
N ASP A 342 20.03 -5.88 0.95
CA ASP A 342 20.23 -4.46 0.67
C ASP A 342 20.37 -3.58 1.92
N ILE A 343 19.84 -4.05 3.05
CA ILE A 343 19.87 -3.33 4.33
C ILE A 343 20.84 -3.95 5.35
N ALA A 344 21.63 -4.96 4.94
CA ALA A 344 22.61 -5.61 5.79
C ALA A 344 23.76 -4.64 6.10
N VAL A 345 24.10 -4.55 7.39
CA VAL A 345 25.26 -3.80 7.90
C VAL A 345 26.16 -4.79 8.62
N TYR A 346 27.37 -4.95 8.12
CA TYR A 346 28.35 -5.90 8.67
C TYR A 346 29.05 -5.31 9.91
N PRO A 347 29.63 -6.15 10.79
CA PRO A 347 30.23 -5.73 12.07
C PRO A 347 31.14 -4.50 12.00
N ASP A 348 31.98 -4.41 10.97
CA ASP A 348 32.93 -3.31 10.78
C ASP A 348 32.25 -1.94 10.60
N HIS A 349 30.99 -1.93 10.16
CA HIS A 349 30.22 -0.71 9.85
C HIS A 349 29.05 -0.47 10.81
N GLU A 350 28.86 -1.32 11.83
CA GLU A 350 27.71 -1.26 12.74
C GLU A 350 27.63 0.10 13.46
N GLY A 351 28.75 0.57 14.04
CA GLY A 351 28.80 1.85 14.75
C GLY A 351 28.61 3.09 13.86
N MET A 352 28.72 2.94 12.54
CA MET A 352 28.53 4.03 11.58
C MET A 352 27.07 4.19 11.18
N PHE A 353 26.39 3.07 10.88
CA PHE A 353 25.06 3.10 10.27
C PHE A 353 23.94 2.66 11.19
N LEU A 354 24.15 1.65 12.04
CA LEU A 354 23.05 1.08 12.82
C LEU A 354 22.47 2.12 13.80
N LYS A 355 21.14 2.12 13.87
CA LYS A 355 20.35 2.95 14.78
C LYS A 355 19.42 2.06 15.58
N GLU A 356 19.23 2.40 16.85
CA GLU A 356 18.35 1.64 17.74
C GLU A 356 16.87 2.04 17.56
N PHE A 357 16.00 1.03 17.65
CA PHE A 357 14.55 1.18 17.73
C PHE A 357 14.04 0.72 19.11
N PRO A 358 14.24 1.52 20.17
CA PRO A 358 13.97 1.09 21.53
C PRO A 358 12.49 0.75 21.79
N GLY A 359 11.58 1.41 21.07
CA GLY A 359 10.13 1.23 21.20
C GLY A 359 9.49 0.23 20.23
N LEU A 360 10.26 -0.39 19.32
CA LEU A 360 9.70 -1.25 18.29
C LEU A 360 9.21 -2.56 18.89
N LYS A 361 7.93 -2.86 18.68
CA LYS A 361 7.27 -4.05 19.21
C LYS A 361 6.96 -5.08 18.13
N PHE A 362 6.69 -4.62 16.93
CA PHE A 362 6.29 -5.46 15.81
C PHE A 362 7.18 -5.16 14.60
N ILE A 363 7.74 -6.21 14.01
CA ILE A 363 8.41 -6.14 12.72
C ILE A 363 7.87 -7.22 11.78
N GLU A 364 7.51 -6.83 10.57
CA GLU A 364 7.23 -7.74 9.45
C GLU A 364 8.20 -7.43 8.32
N THR A 365 9.06 -8.39 7.96
CA THR A 365 9.96 -8.25 6.82
C THR A 365 9.55 -9.22 5.72
N LYS A 366 9.54 -8.74 4.48
CA LYS A 366 9.29 -9.51 3.28
C LYS A 366 10.38 -9.19 2.26
N GLY A 367 11.01 -10.19 1.69
CA GLY A 367 12.04 -10.02 0.66
C GLY A 367 12.60 -11.35 0.20
N SER A 368 13.33 -11.35 -0.91
CA SER A 368 14.16 -12.48 -1.28
C SER A 368 15.51 -12.41 -0.57
N TYR A 369 16.20 -13.54 -0.54
CA TYR A 369 17.60 -13.64 -0.10
C TYR A 369 18.45 -14.37 -1.16
N GLU A 370 17.97 -14.39 -2.42
CA GLU A 370 18.55 -15.13 -3.55
C GLU A 370 20.05 -14.85 -3.73
N VAL A 371 20.49 -13.61 -3.44
CA VAL A 371 21.87 -13.17 -3.65
C VAL A 371 22.82 -13.70 -2.59
N ASP A 372 22.42 -13.65 -1.31
CA ASP A 372 23.26 -14.06 -0.18
C ASP A 372 22.43 -14.47 1.04
N LYS A 373 22.65 -15.70 1.52
CA LYS A 373 22.04 -16.21 2.77
C LYS A 373 22.69 -15.58 4.00
N ARG A 374 23.99 -15.27 3.95
CA ARG A 374 24.74 -14.68 5.07
C ARG A 374 24.30 -13.24 5.32
N GLY A 375 24.20 -12.43 4.28
CA GLY A 375 23.66 -11.07 4.39
C GLY A 375 22.23 -11.06 4.95
N ALA A 376 21.39 -12.04 4.63
CA ALA A 376 20.04 -12.14 5.20
C ALA A 376 20.08 -12.46 6.70
N ALA A 377 20.99 -13.32 7.13
CA ALA A 377 21.22 -13.58 8.55
C ALA A 377 21.78 -12.35 9.27
N VAL A 378 22.69 -11.59 8.63
CA VAL A 378 23.19 -10.30 9.14
C VAL A 378 22.05 -9.29 9.28
N THR A 379 21.18 -9.14 8.29
CA THR A 379 20.01 -8.26 8.39
C THR A 379 19.09 -8.66 9.56
N LEU A 380 18.84 -9.96 9.73
CA LEU A 380 18.06 -10.44 10.87
C LEU A 380 18.75 -10.15 12.20
N ALA A 381 20.07 -10.39 12.29
CA ALA A 381 20.87 -10.07 13.47
C ALA A 381 20.83 -8.56 13.79
N ASN A 382 20.91 -7.70 12.77
CA ASN A 382 20.82 -6.25 12.94
C ASN A 382 19.46 -5.85 13.50
N PHE A 383 18.35 -6.42 13.01
CA PHE A 383 17.03 -6.14 13.57
C PHE A 383 16.89 -6.64 15.01
N LEU A 384 17.33 -7.86 15.31
CA LEU A 384 17.29 -8.41 16.67
C LEU A 384 18.12 -7.57 17.64
N HIS A 385 19.27 -7.06 17.19
CA HIS A 385 20.16 -6.20 17.97
C HIS A 385 19.56 -4.81 18.19
N CYS A 386 19.07 -4.16 17.13
CA CYS A 386 18.55 -2.80 17.18
C CYS A 386 17.15 -2.71 17.82
N CYS A 387 16.45 -3.82 18.05
CA CYS A 387 15.06 -3.83 18.56
C CYS A 387 14.94 -4.57 19.91
N PRO A 388 15.45 -4.01 21.02
CA PRO A 388 15.53 -4.72 22.31
C PRO A 388 14.16 -5.05 22.92
N SER A 389 13.10 -4.30 22.58
CA SER A 389 11.74 -4.47 23.11
C SER A 389 10.79 -5.23 22.18
N MET A 390 11.32 -5.92 21.17
CA MET A 390 10.51 -6.58 20.13
C MET A 390 9.66 -7.71 20.72
N GLN A 391 8.36 -7.73 20.37
CA GLN A 391 7.37 -8.67 20.89
C GLN A 391 6.86 -9.64 19.83
N GLU A 392 6.81 -9.20 18.57
CA GLU A 392 6.34 -9.98 17.44
C GLU A 392 7.25 -9.82 16.22
N LEU A 393 7.70 -10.95 15.68
CA LEU A 393 8.56 -11.05 14.51
C LEU A 393 7.83 -11.82 13.41
N ARG A 394 7.67 -11.22 12.23
CA ARG A 394 7.12 -11.88 11.05
C ARG A 394 8.13 -11.85 9.91
N LEU A 395 8.55 -13.02 9.43
CA LEU A 395 9.46 -13.15 8.30
C LEU A 395 8.73 -13.79 7.13
N LYS A 396 8.78 -13.13 5.97
CA LYS A 396 8.19 -13.60 4.71
C LYS A 396 9.28 -13.68 3.65
N PHE A 397 10.10 -14.71 3.72
CA PHE A 397 11.23 -14.89 2.83
C PHE A 397 10.84 -15.64 1.57
N LYS A 398 11.46 -15.24 0.47
CA LYS A 398 11.36 -15.92 -0.81
C LYS A 398 12.76 -16.35 -1.24
N ILE A 399 12.86 -17.56 -1.76
CA ILE A 399 14.14 -18.08 -2.25
C ILE A 399 14.55 -17.30 -3.49
N HIS A 400 13.61 -17.10 -4.41
CA HIS A 400 13.82 -16.33 -5.62
C HIS A 400 13.18 -14.93 -5.52
N GLY A 401 13.88 -13.93 -6.05
CA GLY A 401 13.33 -12.60 -6.32
C GLY A 401 12.22 -12.65 -7.37
N ASP A 402 11.54 -11.52 -7.55
CA ASP A 402 10.54 -11.38 -8.62
C ASP A 402 11.24 -11.49 -9.99
N LEU A 403 10.78 -12.41 -10.85
CA LEU A 403 11.36 -12.71 -12.18
C LEU A 403 11.44 -11.49 -13.09
N TYR A 404 10.65 -10.46 -12.81
CA TYR A 404 10.56 -9.22 -13.59
C TYR A 404 11.17 -8.00 -12.88
N ALA A 405 11.74 -8.18 -11.68
CA ALA A 405 12.54 -7.16 -11.03
C ALA A 405 13.99 -7.32 -11.49
N LEU A 406 14.50 -6.37 -12.28
CA LEU A 406 15.91 -6.41 -12.66
C LEU A 406 16.81 -6.32 -11.41
N PRO A 407 17.88 -7.11 -11.31
CA PRO A 407 18.98 -6.78 -10.43
C PRO A 407 19.63 -5.49 -10.91
N LYS A 408 20.10 -4.70 -9.95
CA LYS A 408 20.90 -3.48 -10.16
C LYS A 408 21.90 -3.65 -11.31
N GLY A 409 21.79 -2.78 -12.31
CA GLY A 409 22.92 -2.23 -13.09
C GLY A 409 23.88 -3.18 -13.79
N THR A 410 23.62 -4.48 -13.91
CA THR A 410 24.43 -5.38 -14.75
C THR A 410 23.56 -5.94 -15.86
N HIS A 411 23.88 -5.57 -17.10
CA HIS A 411 23.37 -6.25 -18.29
C HIS A 411 23.76 -7.73 -18.18
N LEU A 412 22.89 -8.55 -17.59
CA LEU A 412 22.96 -9.99 -17.77
C LEU A 412 22.73 -10.25 -19.26
N SER A 413 23.72 -10.83 -19.94
CA SER A 413 23.59 -11.27 -21.34
C SER A 413 22.33 -12.14 -21.49
N GLU A 414 21.72 -12.15 -22.67
CA GLU A 414 20.57 -13.03 -22.95
C GLU A 414 20.87 -14.50 -22.61
N GLU A 415 22.12 -14.92 -22.76
CA GLU A 415 22.62 -16.22 -22.34
C GLU A 415 22.50 -16.46 -20.83
N ARG A 416 22.80 -15.47 -19.97
CA ARG A 416 22.61 -15.62 -18.51
C ARG A 416 21.13 -15.65 -18.13
N ARG A 417 20.25 -14.93 -18.85
CA ARG A 417 18.79 -15.01 -18.63
C ARG A 417 18.24 -16.37 -19.05
N ALA A 418 18.70 -16.89 -20.19
CA ALA A 418 18.35 -18.22 -20.65
C ALA A 418 18.88 -19.28 -19.67
N GLN A 419 20.07 -19.09 -19.12
CA GLN A 419 20.67 -19.96 -18.12
C GLN A 419 19.87 -19.98 -16.81
N VAL A 420 19.48 -18.81 -16.26
CA VAL A 420 18.64 -18.73 -15.06
C VAL A 420 17.23 -19.30 -15.31
N GLY A 421 16.67 -19.05 -16.49
CA GLY A 421 15.39 -19.64 -16.91
C GLY A 421 15.47 -21.17 -17.05
N LEU A 422 16.60 -21.68 -17.56
CA LEU A 422 16.87 -23.11 -17.67
C LEU A 422 17.07 -23.72 -16.28
N GLU A 423 17.84 -23.10 -15.39
CA GLU A 423 18.04 -23.52 -14.01
C GLU A 423 16.70 -23.62 -13.27
N LYS A 424 15.85 -22.58 -13.35
CA LYS A 424 14.48 -22.61 -12.79
C LYS A 424 13.61 -23.70 -13.39
N SER A 425 13.67 -23.90 -14.71
CA SER A 425 12.91 -24.97 -15.38
C SER A 425 13.42 -26.36 -14.99
N THR A 426 14.73 -26.52 -14.80
CA THR A 426 15.32 -27.77 -14.33
C THR A 426 15.01 -28.06 -12.87
N GLU A 427 14.93 -27.04 -12.02
CA GLU A 427 14.54 -27.16 -10.62
C GLU A 427 13.04 -27.54 -10.50
N LEU A 428 12.18 -26.94 -11.31
CA LEU A 428 10.77 -27.33 -11.45
C LEU A 428 10.62 -28.77 -11.98
N LEU A 429 11.46 -29.19 -12.93
CA LEU A 429 11.50 -30.56 -13.44
C LEU A 429 12.01 -31.57 -12.41
N LYS A 430 12.98 -31.19 -11.57
CA LYS A 430 13.42 -32.00 -10.43
C LYS A 430 12.30 -32.13 -9.40
N ARG A 431 11.56 -31.06 -9.11
CA ARG A 431 10.36 -31.07 -8.24
C ARG A 431 9.26 -31.98 -8.77
N LEU A 432 8.96 -31.93 -10.06
CA LEU A 432 7.98 -32.83 -10.70
C LEU A 432 8.42 -34.30 -10.61
N LYS A 433 9.72 -34.59 -10.71
CA LYS A 433 10.28 -35.94 -10.56
C LYS A 433 10.29 -36.43 -9.11
N SER A 434 10.48 -35.56 -8.13
CA SER A 434 10.40 -35.95 -6.71
C SER A 434 8.95 -36.18 -6.26
N GLU A 435 7.99 -35.46 -6.82
CA GLU A 435 6.55 -35.68 -6.60
C GLU A 435 6.05 -37.00 -7.21
N THR A 436 6.65 -37.49 -8.31
CA THR A 436 6.31 -38.80 -8.89
C THR A 436 7.04 -39.97 -8.22
N GLY A 437 8.02 -39.69 -7.35
CA GLY A 437 8.92 -40.70 -6.77
C GLY A 437 8.60 -41.17 -5.35
N THR A 438 7.61 -40.60 -4.65
CA THR A 438 7.35 -40.94 -3.23
C THR A 438 6.16 -41.89 -3.07
N SER A 439 6.40 -43.15 -3.41
CA SER A 439 5.76 -44.30 -2.76
C SER A 439 6.86 -45.14 -2.09
N ALA A 440 6.75 -45.24 -0.77
CA ALA A 440 7.42 -46.18 0.15
C ALA A 440 8.58 -45.64 1.02
N CYS A 441 8.39 -45.98 2.31
CA CYS A 441 9.37 -46.17 3.40
C CYS A 441 9.70 -45.00 4.34
N TYR A 442 9.05 -45.11 5.51
CA TYR A 442 9.53 -44.66 6.81
C TYR A 442 10.90 -45.27 7.14
N SER A 443 11.86 -44.43 7.52
CA SER A 443 12.83 -44.74 8.57
C SER A 443 13.46 -43.45 9.08
N VAL A 444 13.41 -43.30 10.40
CA VAL A 444 14.16 -42.36 11.21
C VAL A 444 15.64 -42.61 10.97
N ASP A 445 16.36 -41.61 10.50
CA ASP A 445 17.79 -41.44 10.80
C ASP A 445 18.06 -39.94 10.95
N ASP A 446 18.17 -39.54 12.21
CA ASP A 446 18.85 -38.33 12.65
C ASP A 446 20.33 -38.48 12.29
N ASP A 447 20.72 -38.01 11.11
CA ASP A 447 22.12 -37.66 10.87
C ASP A 447 22.26 -36.16 11.18
N ASP A 448 22.42 -35.88 12.48
CA ASP A 448 22.96 -34.64 13.07
C ASP A 448 24.42 -34.44 12.63
N ARG A 449 24.65 -34.42 11.31
CA ARG A 449 25.93 -33.99 10.76
C ARG A 449 25.94 -32.47 10.78
N SER A 450 26.58 -31.96 11.83
CA SER A 450 27.39 -30.74 11.85
C SER A 450 27.91 -30.35 10.45
N CYS A 451 27.06 -29.72 9.65
CA CYS A 451 27.50 -28.90 8.54
C CYS A 451 27.61 -27.51 9.14
N ASP A 452 28.84 -27.01 9.24
CA ASP A 452 29.17 -25.71 9.83
C ASP A 452 28.05 -24.73 9.50
N ASP A 453 27.42 -24.17 10.53
CA ASP A 453 26.27 -23.28 10.39
C ASP A 453 26.74 -21.88 9.97
N VAL A 454 27.66 -21.83 9.00
CA VAL A 454 28.39 -20.65 8.54
C VAL A 454 27.43 -19.54 8.12
N ASP A 455 26.25 -19.92 7.63
CA ASP A 455 25.19 -19.01 7.20
C ASP A 455 24.51 -18.28 8.37
N LEU A 456 24.52 -18.85 9.58
CA LEU A 456 23.93 -18.25 10.78
C LEU A 456 24.95 -17.65 11.75
N LEU A 457 26.25 -17.57 11.38
CA LEU A 457 27.30 -17.05 12.26
C LEU A 457 26.97 -15.67 12.83
N ALA A 458 26.36 -14.78 12.04
CA ALA A 458 25.97 -13.45 12.48
C ALA A 458 24.94 -13.46 13.65
N LEU A 459 24.10 -14.49 13.70
CA LEU A 459 23.09 -14.71 14.75
C LEU A 459 23.69 -15.45 15.95
N GLN A 460 24.58 -16.42 15.71
CA GLN A 460 25.23 -17.19 16.77
C GLN A 460 26.31 -16.38 17.53
N ALA A 461 26.87 -15.35 16.90
CA ALA A 461 27.95 -14.55 17.48
C ALA A 461 27.53 -13.62 18.63
N ARG A 462 26.23 -13.39 18.85
CA ARG A 462 25.75 -12.40 19.84
C ARG A 462 24.46 -12.83 20.54
N SER A 463 24.27 -12.38 21.77
CA SER A 463 23.00 -12.51 22.48
C SER A 463 22.06 -11.35 22.13
N PHE A 464 20.76 -11.61 22.22
CA PHE A 464 19.73 -10.65 21.84
C PHE A 464 18.72 -10.46 22.99
N PRO A 465 18.70 -9.28 23.65
CA PRO A 465 17.81 -9.03 24.79
C PRO A 465 16.33 -9.25 24.48
N CYS A 466 15.93 -9.00 23.22
CA CYS A 466 14.55 -9.21 22.78
C CYS A 466 14.16 -10.69 22.78
N LEU A 467 15.05 -11.61 22.41
CA LEU A 467 14.79 -13.05 22.44
C LEU A 467 14.65 -13.55 23.89
N GLU A 468 15.43 -12.99 24.80
CA GLU A 468 15.44 -13.41 26.20
C GLU A 468 14.18 -12.97 26.97
N SER A 469 13.71 -11.75 26.74
CA SER A 469 12.72 -11.12 27.65
C SER A 469 11.43 -10.66 27.00
N TYR A 470 11.35 -10.51 25.67
CA TYR A 470 10.24 -9.78 25.04
C TYR A 470 9.55 -10.52 23.89
N LEU A 471 10.26 -11.32 23.09
CA LEU A 471 9.74 -11.93 21.88
C LEU A 471 8.78 -13.08 22.21
N ARG A 472 7.48 -12.82 22.02
CA ARG A 472 6.40 -13.76 22.36
C ARG A 472 5.79 -14.44 21.14
N LYS A 473 5.86 -13.80 19.97
CA LYS A 473 5.19 -14.28 18.76
C LYS A 473 6.11 -14.29 17.57
N ILE A 474 6.15 -15.41 16.87
CA ILE A 474 6.94 -15.57 15.64
C ILE A 474 6.05 -16.13 14.54
N ARG A 475 6.09 -15.50 13.36
CA ARG A 475 5.44 -16.05 12.16
C ARG A 475 6.44 -16.13 11.02
N LEU A 476 6.68 -17.32 10.51
CA LEU A 476 7.55 -17.55 9.37
C LEU A 476 6.71 -17.97 8.19
N LYS A 477 6.95 -17.38 7.03
CA LYS A 477 6.38 -17.79 5.75
C LYS A 477 7.47 -17.88 4.71
N PHE A 478 7.67 -19.07 4.15
CA PHE A 478 8.68 -19.35 3.15
C PHE A 478 8.25 -20.51 2.25
N GLU A 479 9.01 -20.76 1.20
CA GLU A 479 8.85 -21.94 0.35
C GLU A 479 9.85 -23.00 0.83
N LEU A 480 9.38 -24.20 1.19
CA LEU A 480 10.28 -25.26 1.65
C LEU A 480 10.97 -25.95 0.47
N GLU A 481 12.29 -25.83 0.40
CA GLU A 481 13.14 -26.58 -0.54
C GLU A 481 13.59 -27.93 0.03
N ASP A 482 14.19 -27.89 1.22
CA ASP A 482 14.69 -29.07 1.94
C ASP A 482 14.63 -28.86 3.46
N PHE A 483 14.85 -29.92 4.24
CA PHE A 483 14.76 -29.86 5.71
C PHE A 483 15.97 -29.22 6.41
N ASN A 484 17.01 -28.83 5.67
CA ASN A 484 18.20 -28.15 6.18
C ASN A 484 18.36 -26.74 5.56
N CYS A 485 17.29 -26.23 4.95
CA CYS A 485 17.33 -24.98 4.21
C CYS A 485 17.47 -23.81 5.19
N PHE A 486 17.86 -22.66 4.65
CA PHE A 486 18.19 -21.47 5.43
C PHE A 486 17.04 -21.06 6.38
N GLU A 487 15.80 -21.14 5.93
CA GLU A 487 14.63 -20.79 6.73
C GLU A 487 14.36 -21.77 7.86
N VAL A 488 14.60 -23.06 7.63
CA VAL A 488 14.48 -24.09 8.68
C VAL A 488 15.54 -23.87 9.75
N LYS A 489 16.76 -23.51 9.36
CA LYS A 489 17.84 -23.16 10.29
C LYS A 489 17.51 -21.91 11.11
N ILE A 490 16.95 -20.86 10.49
CA ILE A 490 16.44 -19.67 11.20
C ILE A 490 15.32 -20.06 12.17
N ALA A 491 14.38 -20.90 11.74
CA ALA A 491 13.29 -21.35 12.59
C ALA A 491 13.83 -22.07 13.83
N LYS A 492 14.78 -22.99 13.66
CA LYS A 492 15.46 -23.69 14.75
C LYS A 492 16.16 -22.71 15.70
N PHE A 493 16.98 -21.80 15.18
CA PHE A 493 17.67 -20.79 15.97
C PHE A 493 16.71 -19.95 16.82
N LEU A 494 15.62 -19.44 16.24
CA LEU A 494 14.64 -18.61 16.94
C LEU A 494 13.89 -19.39 18.02
N VAL A 495 13.51 -20.64 17.76
CA VAL A 495 12.85 -21.52 18.74
C VAL A 495 13.76 -21.83 19.93
N GLU A 496 15.04 -22.05 19.68
CA GLU A 496 16.00 -22.41 20.73
C GLU A 496 16.33 -21.22 21.63
N ASN A 497 16.39 -20.01 21.07
CA ASN A 497 16.87 -18.81 21.78
C ASN A 497 15.75 -17.90 22.33
N ALA A 498 14.51 -17.96 21.83
CA ALA A 498 13.43 -17.10 22.31
C ALA A 498 12.80 -17.62 23.63
N LEU A 499 13.30 -17.18 24.79
CA LEU A 499 12.96 -17.77 26.10
C LEU A 499 11.48 -17.60 26.50
N VAL A 500 10.85 -16.49 26.11
CA VAL A 500 9.46 -16.14 26.46
C VAL A 500 8.47 -16.35 25.30
N LEU A 501 8.85 -17.16 24.30
CA LEU A 501 8.06 -17.43 23.10
C LEU A 501 6.73 -18.14 23.42
N GLU A 502 5.60 -17.46 23.23
CA GLU A 502 4.24 -17.95 23.48
C GLU A 502 3.63 -18.66 22.25
N GLU A 503 3.91 -18.15 21.04
CA GLU A 503 3.24 -18.59 19.80
C GLU A 503 4.26 -18.60 18.63
N MET A 504 4.32 -19.71 17.89
CA MET A 504 5.08 -19.79 16.64
C MET A 504 4.27 -20.47 15.53
N GLU A 505 4.12 -19.75 14.42
CA GLU A 505 3.44 -20.21 13.21
C GLU A 505 4.47 -20.32 12.07
N VAL A 506 4.51 -21.45 11.37
CA VAL A 506 5.39 -21.65 10.21
C VAL A 506 4.56 -22.09 9.02
N HIS A 507 4.60 -21.29 7.95
CA HIS A 507 3.95 -21.57 6.67
C HIS A 507 5.03 -21.88 5.62
N ASP A 508 5.06 -23.11 5.15
CA ASP A 508 6.09 -23.68 4.28
C ASP A 508 5.69 -23.76 2.78
N GLY A 509 4.54 -23.19 2.41
CA GLY A 509 4.02 -23.13 1.04
C GLY A 509 2.66 -23.81 0.90
N ASP A 510 2.26 -24.12 -0.34
CA ASP A 510 0.99 -24.81 -0.69
C ASP A 510 1.14 -26.35 -0.68
N GLN A 511 2.27 -26.84 -0.16
CA GLN A 511 2.46 -28.27 0.00
C GLN A 511 1.56 -28.73 1.14
N ARG A 512 0.78 -29.78 0.89
CA ARG A 512 -0.18 -30.41 1.83
C ARG A 512 0.50 -31.08 3.04
N VAL A 513 1.63 -30.55 3.50
CA VAL A 513 2.57 -31.11 4.48
C VAL A 513 2.98 -30.06 5.54
N HIS A 514 2.09 -29.10 5.86
CA HIS A 514 2.25 -28.16 6.99
C HIS A 514 2.65 -28.84 8.33
N ASP A 515 2.39 -30.14 8.47
CA ASP A 515 2.59 -30.88 9.70
C ASP A 515 4.07 -31.23 10.02
N HIS A 516 5.03 -31.13 9.09
CA HIS A 516 6.39 -31.63 9.39
C HIS A 516 7.25 -30.67 10.23
N ILE A 517 7.32 -29.39 9.85
CA ILE A 517 8.12 -28.42 10.63
C ILE A 517 7.45 -28.16 11.98
N HIS A 518 6.12 -28.02 12.02
CA HIS A 518 5.38 -27.84 13.27
C HIS A 518 5.64 -28.95 14.30
N ARG A 519 5.80 -30.21 13.86
CA ARG A 519 6.19 -31.32 14.74
C ARG A 519 7.64 -31.19 15.26
N LYS A 520 8.56 -30.68 14.44
CA LYS A 520 9.95 -30.43 14.84
C LYS A 520 10.10 -29.25 15.81
N LEU A 521 9.23 -28.24 15.75
CA LEU A 521 9.26 -27.10 16.68
C LEU A 521 9.20 -27.56 18.14
N ALA A 522 8.32 -28.52 18.45
CA ALA A 522 8.20 -29.07 19.80
C ALA A 522 9.46 -29.83 20.23
N ILE A 523 10.09 -30.57 19.31
CA ILE A 523 11.33 -31.33 19.56
C ILE A 523 12.49 -30.37 19.82
N TRP A 524 12.71 -29.37 18.97
CA TRP A 524 13.77 -28.39 19.16
C TRP A 524 13.59 -27.60 20.45
N ARG A 525 12.33 -27.30 20.82
CA ARG A 525 12.04 -26.62 22.09
C ARG A 525 12.24 -27.51 23.31
N ALA A 526 11.94 -28.81 23.21
CA ALA A 526 12.19 -29.77 24.29
C ALA A 526 13.68 -30.05 24.48
N ASN A 527 14.44 -30.05 23.39
CA ASN A 527 15.89 -30.22 23.40
C ASN A 527 16.63 -28.95 23.82
N SER A 528 15.99 -27.78 23.74
CA SER A 528 16.52 -26.54 24.30
C SER A 528 16.23 -26.44 25.79
N SER A 529 17.08 -25.74 26.54
CA SER A 529 17.02 -25.61 28.00
C SER A 529 15.76 -24.89 28.55
N ASN A 530 14.76 -24.58 27.70
CA ASN A 530 13.69 -23.61 27.91
C ASN A 530 12.28 -24.22 27.82
N SER A 531 12.14 -25.42 28.39
CA SER A 531 11.05 -26.41 28.23
C SER A 531 9.65 -26.06 28.78
N LYS A 532 9.28 -24.77 28.94
CA LYS A 532 8.04 -24.39 29.66
C LYS A 532 6.85 -23.94 28.80
N ILE A 533 6.93 -23.98 27.46
CA ILE A 533 5.86 -23.43 26.62
C ILE A 533 5.42 -24.44 25.55
N ASP A 534 4.14 -24.80 25.57
CA ASP A 534 3.48 -25.58 24.51
C ASP A 534 3.29 -24.69 23.28
N ILE A 535 4.13 -24.89 22.26
CA ILE A 535 4.00 -24.21 20.97
C ILE A 535 2.82 -24.83 20.21
N LEU A 536 1.65 -24.18 20.26
CA LEU A 536 0.50 -24.55 19.46
C LEU A 536 0.65 -23.99 18.04
N GLY A 537 0.98 -24.85 17.08
CA GLY A 537 0.77 -24.54 15.67
C GLY A 537 -0.73 -24.41 15.39
N LYS A 538 -1.20 -23.22 15.03
CA LYS A 538 -2.60 -23.05 14.60
C LYS A 538 -2.80 -23.74 13.25
N GLN A 539 -3.52 -24.86 13.25
CA GLN A 539 -4.15 -25.36 12.04
C GLN A 539 -5.33 -24.45 11.70
N GLU A 540 -5.29 -23.75 10.58
CA GLU A 540 -6.50 -23.10 10.04
C GLU A 540 -7.54 -24.18 9.70
N PRO A 541 -8.84 -23.95 9.96
CA PRO A 541 -9.88 -24.91 9.63
C PRO A 541 -9.98 -25.04 8.11
N ARG A 542 -9.88 -26.28 7.62
CA ARG A 542 -10.12 -26.66 6.23
C ARG A 542 -11.48 -26.12 5.76
N MET A 543 -11.50 -25.26 4.74
CA MET A 543 -12.70 -25.00 3.93
C MET A 543 -12.71 -25.90 2.71
#